data_AF-A0A7Y5QJ00-F1
#
_entry.id   AF-A0A7Y5QJ00-F1
#
_cell.length_a   1.000
_cell.length_b   1.000
_cell.length_c   1.000
_cell.angle_alpha   90.00
_cell.angle_beta   90.00
_cell.angle_gamma   90.00
#
_symmetry.space_group_name_H-M   'P 1'
#
loop_
_entity.id
_entity.type
_entity.pdbx_description
1 polymer ?
#
loop_
_entity_poly.entity_id
_entity_poly.type
_entity_poly.pdbx_seq_one_letter_code
_entity_poly.pdbx_strand_id
1 'polypeptide(L)'
;MAADFKSHILSRDEKGFGGIPFKRLLFGGIAGGLTYTVFRLALPNIAVPVGIVVALVMIVMTAPRGGLPLWMRLWLNLRGRLLLAAAQNPSGIAAELAKMLSLSTDAAMLDSSRVFAPPAGLVEVDLSEWVTFARARDLDRGDGLVFVSAPLDEEAL
;
A
#
# COMPACT_ATOMS: atom_id res chain seq x y z
N MET A 1 9.51 15.67 21.17
CA MET A 1 10.63 14.70 21.28
C MET A 1 10.12 13.35 20.80
N ALA A 2 10.33 13.03 19.52
CA ALA A 2 10.12 11.69 19.00
C ALA A 2 11.40 10.90 19.27
N ALA A 3 11.29 9.75 19.95
CA ALA A 3 12.43 8.87 20.15
C ALA A 3 12.83 8.28 18.79
N ASP A 4 14.05 8.61 18.36
CA ASP A 4 14.64 8.09 17.13
C ASP A 4 15.04 6.62 17.38
N PHE A 5 14.11 5.70 17.11
CA PHE A 5 14.39 4.28 17.19
C PHE A 5 15.28 3.91 16.00
N LYS A 6 16.60 3.98 16.22
CA LYS A 6 17.61 3.46 15.32
C LYS A 6 17.55 1.93 15.30
N SER A 7 16.55 1.35 14.64
CA SER A 7 16.50 -0.09 14.41
C SER A 7 17.37 -0.45 13.21
N HIS A 8 18.66 -0.76 13.44
CA HIS A 8 19.52 -1.43 12.47
C HIS A 8 19.15 -2.92 12.27
N ILE A 9 17.86 -3.25 12.32
CA ILE A 9 17.39 -4.62 12.07
C ILE A 9 16.82 -4.63 10.66
N LEU A 10 17.70 -4.82 9.68
CA LEU A 10 17.33 -4.92 8.26
C LEU A 10 16.59 -6.24 7.96
N SER A 11 16.82 -7.29 8.76
CA SER A 11 16.14 -8.57 8.64
C SER A 11 15.69 -9.05 10.01
N ARG A 12 14.37 -9.19 10.19
CA ARG A 12 13.83 -9.99 11.28
C ARG A 12 13.70 -11.42 10.77
N ASP A 13 14.59 -12.30 11.22
CA ASP A 13 14.43 -13.74 10.99
C ASP A 13 13.20 -14.22 11.76
N GLU A 14 12.06 -14.15 11.10
CA GLU A 14 10.84 -14.74 11.61
C GLU A 14 10.91 -16.24 11.38
N LYS A 15 10.91 -17.01 12.48
CA LYS A 15 10.79 -18.47 12.43
C LYS A 15 9.60 -18.82 11.51
N GLY A 16 9.85 -19.60 10.47
CA GLY A 16 8.93 -19.76 9.35
C GLY A 16 9.38 -20.86 8.40
N PHE A 17 8.61 -21.06 7.32
CA PHE A 17 8.92 -22.04 6.28
C PHE A 17 8.91 -21.35 4.91
N GLY A 18 9.95 -21.57 4.11
CA GLY A 18 10.05 -21.01 2.75
C GLY A 18 9.93 -19.48 2.68
N GLY A 19 10.48 -18.75 3.66
CA GLY A 19 10.36 -17.29 3.73
C GLY A 19 9.01 -16.75 4.21
N ILE A 20 8.07 -17.63 4.60
CA ILE A 20 6.78 -17.26 5.17
C ILE A 20 6.86 -17.37 6.70
N PRO A 21 6.52 -16.32 7.45
CA PRO A 21 6.62 -16.38 8.91
C PRO A 21 5.56 -17.27 9.53
N PHE A 22 5.91 -17.93 10.63
CA PHE A 22 5.08 -18.95 11.28
C PHE A 22 3.69 -18.44 11.66
N LYS A 23 3.55 -17.17 12.07
CA LYS A 23 2.24 -16.58 12.39
C LYS A 23 1.26 -16.62 11.20
N ARG A 24 1.77 -16.38 9.98
CA ARG A 24 0.97 -16.44 8.75
C ARG A 24 0.63 -17.87 8.37
N LEU A 25 1.57 -18.80 8.54
CA LEU A 25 1.30 -20.23 8.36
C LEU A 25 0.26 -20.75 9.34
N LEU A 26 0.36 -20.36 10.61
CA LEU A 26 -0.59 -20.70 11.66
C LEU A 26 -1.99 -20.14 11.33
N PHE A 27 -2.06 -18.87 10.94
CA PHE A 27 -3.32 -18.24 10.55
C PHE A 27 -3.95 -18.91 9.32
N GLY A 28 -3.16 -19.20 8.29
CA GLY A 28 -3.62 -19.97 7.12
C GLY A 28 -4.11 -21.36 7.51
N GLY A 29 -3.37 -22.08 8.37
CA GLY A 29 -3.75 -23.40 8.86
C GLY A 29 -5.05 -23.40 9.67
N ILE A 30 -5.24 -22.43 10.57
CA ILE A 30 -6.48 -22.27 11.33
C ILE A 30 -7.66 -21.97 10.38
N ALA A 31 -7.48 -21.04 9.43
CA ALA A 31 -8.53 -20.68 8.48
C ALA A 31 -8.91 -21.86 7.57
N GLY A 32 -7.93 -22.61 7.07
CA GLY A 32 -8.16 -23.82 6.28
C GLY A 32 -8.84 -24.92 7.08
N GLY A 33 -8.40 -25.15 8.33
CA GLY A 33 -9.00 -26.13 9.24
C GLY A 33 -10.45 -25.82 9.61
N LEU A 34 -10.76 -24.56 9.92
CA LEU A 34 -12.13 -24.11 10.15
C LEU A 34 -13.01 -24.28 8.92
N THR A 35 -12.48 -23.91 7.75
CA THR A 35 -13.20 -24.10 6.48
C THR A 35 -13.49 -25.57 6.21
N TYR A 36 -12.52 -26.45 6.43
CA TYR A 36 -12.70 -27.89 6.33
C TYR A 36 -13.83 -28.37 7.25
N THR A 37 -13.84 -27.96 8.53
CA THR A 37 -14.86 -28.38 9.50
C THR A 37 -16.27 -27.99 9.04
N VAL A 38 -16.44 -26.77 8.51
CA VAL A 38 -17.73 -26.29 7.98
C VAL A 38 -18.12 -27.07 6.72
N PHE A 39 -17.22 -27.19 5.74
CA PHE A 39 -17.52 -27.86 4.48
C PHE A 39 -17.71 -29.36 4.64
N ARG A 40 -17.10 -29.99 5.65
CA ARG A 40 -17.29 -31.41 5.94
C ARG A 40 -18.76 -31.74 6.25
N LEU A 41 -19.51 -30.79 6.81
CA LEU A 41 -20.93 -30.97 7.13
C LEU A 41 -21.83 -30.88 5.89
N ALA A 42 -21.58 -29.93 5.01
CA ALA A 42 -22.44 -29.67 3.85
C ALA A 42 -22.01 -30.43 2.58
N LEU A 43 -20.69 -30.49 2.33
CA LEU A 43 -20.09 -30.94 1.08
C LEU A 43 -18.80 -31.74 1.36
N PRO A 44 -18.91 -32.94 1.96
CA PRO A 44 -17.75 -33.69 2.49
C PRO A 44 -16.71 -34.05 1.43
N ASN A 45 -17.14 -34.26 0.18
CA ASN A 45 -16.27 -34.65 -0.93
C ASN A 45 -15.26 -33.55 -1.34
N ILE A 46 -15.58 -32.28 -1.08
CA ILE A 46 -14.73 -31.14 -1.45
C ILE A 46 -14.13 -30.42 -0.24
N ALA A 47 -14.43 -30.85 0.99
CA ALA A 47 -14.00 -30.15 2.19
C ALA A 47 -12.48 -30.00 2.31
N VAL A 48 -11.74 -31.05 1.96
CA VAL A 48 -10.26 -31.05 1.97
C VAL A 48 -9.68 -30.07 0.95
N PRO A 49 -9.99 -30.16 -0.36
CA PRO A 49 -9.43 -29.22 -1.32
C PRO A 49 -9.84 -27.78 -1.04
N VAL A 50 -11.08 -27.53 -0.59
CA VAL A 50 -11.51 -26.18 -0.21
C VAL A 50 -10.72 -25.65 0.99
N GLY A 51 -10.49 -26.48 2.02
CA GLY A 51 -9.67 -26.08 3.18
C GLY A 51 -8.24 -25.72 2.81
N ILE A 52 -7.61 -26.49 1.91
CA ILE A 52 -6.26 -26.19 1.41
C ILE A 52 -6.25 -24.88 0.62
N VAL A 53 -7.20 -24.68 -0.29
CA VAL A 53 -7.31 -23.44 -1.08
C VAL A 53 -7.48 -22.23 -0.18
N VAL A 54 -8.36 -22.31 0.83
CA VAL A 54 -8.54 -21.19 1.77
C VAL A 54 -7.26 -20.93 2.56
N ALA A 55 -6.56 -21.94 3.04
CA ALA A 55 -5.29 -21.75 3.74
C ALA A 55 -4.26 -20.99 2.87
N LEU A 56 -4.12 -21.38 1.60
CA LEU A 56 -3.22 -20.71 0.64
C LEU A 56 -3.66 -19.28 0.36
N VAL A 57 -4.95 -19.04 0.11
CA VAL A 57 -5.49 -17.71 -0.13
C VAL A 57 -5.22 -16.79 1.06
N MET A 58 -5.42 -17.27 2.30
CA MET A 58 -5.15 -16.48 3.50
C MET A 58 -3.67 -16.15 3.65
N ILE A 59 -2.78 -17.09 3.35
CA ILE A 59 -1.33 -16.83 3.35
C ILE A 59 -0.98 -15.75 2.33
N VAL A 60 -1.52 -15.82 1.11
CA VAL A 60 -1.26 -14.83 0.05
C VAL A 60 -1.85 -13.46 0.41
N MET A 61 -3.10 -13.41 0.88
CA MET A 61 -3.79 -12.18 1.26
C MET A 61 -3.16 -11.44 2.43
N THR A 62 -2.44 -12.16 3.30
CA THR A 62 -1.69 -11.60 4.44
C THR A 62 -0.22 -11.33 4.12
N ALA A 63 0.23 -11.58 2.89
CA ALA A 63 1.59 -11.27 2.49
C ALA A 63 1.85 -9.75 2.53
N PRO A 64 2.90 -9.29 3.24
CA PRO A 64 3.25 -7.89 3.24
C PRO A 64 3.79 -7.48 1.86
N ARG A 65 3.26 -6.41 1.28
CA ARG A 65 3.80 -5.75 0.08
C ARG A 65 3.93 -4.26 0.38
N GLY A 66 5.16 -3.79 0.59
CA GLY A 66 5.41 -2.40 1.01
C GLY A 66 4.92 -2.09 2.43
N GLY A 67 5.07 -3.05 3.35
CA GLY A 67 4.66 -2.91 4.77
C GLY A 67 3.18 -3.17 5.07
N LEU A 68 2.31 -3.24 4.06
CA LEU A 68 0.88 -3.52 4.22
C LEU A 68 0.52 -4.94 3.74
N PRO A 69 -0.43 -5.63 4.39
CA PRO A 69 -0.93 -6.91 3.88
C PRO A 69 -1.69 -6.70 2.57
N LEU A 70 -1.58 -7.68 1.66
CA LEU A 70 -2.16 -7.60 0.31
C LEU A 70 -3.65 -7.25 0.31
N TRP A 71 -4.47 -7.85 1.19
CA TRP A 71 -5.91 -7.55 1.25
C TRP A 71 -6.19 -6.06 1.51
N MET A 72 -5.40 -5.43 2.39
CA MET A 72 -5.56 -4.02 2.74
C MET A 72 -5.12 -3.14 1.57
N ARG A 73 -4.06 -3.53 0.86
CA ARG A 73 -3.64 -2.86 -0.37
C ARG A 73 -4.71 -2.96 -1.47
N LEU A 74 -5.31 -4.13 -1.66
CA LEU A 74 -6.41 -4.32 -2.62
C LEU A 74 -7.61 -3.44 -2.25
N TRP A 75 -7.96 -3.38 -0.96
CA TRP A 75 -9.04 -2.53 -0.48
C TRP A 75 -8.77 -1.03 -0.71
N LEU A 76 -7.58 -0.56 -0.37
CA LEU A 76 -7.17 0.84 -0.58
C LEU A 76 -7.14 1.19 -2.07
N ASN A 77 -6.63 0.29 -2.91
CA ASN A 77 -6.64 0.48 -4.37
C ASN A 77 -8.07 0.53 -4.92
N LEU A 78 -8.94 -0.38 -4.48
CA LEU A 78 -10.34 -0.39 -4.89
C LEU A 78 -11.03 0.91 -4.47
N ARG A 79 -10.85 1.34 -3.22
CA ARG A 79 -11.37 2.61 -2.70
C ARG A 79 -10.87 3.80 -3.51
N GLY A 80 -9.57 3.87 -3.77
CA GLY A 80 -8.96 4.94 -4.56
C GLY A 80 -9.52 4.99 -5.98
N ARG A 81 -9.61 3.83 -6.65
CA ARG A 81 -10.21 3.73 -7.99
C ARG A 81 -11.67 4.14 -8.02
N LEU A 82 -12.45 3.72 -7.02
CA LEU A 82 -13.85 4.09 -6.90
C LEU A 82 -14.03 5.60 -6.71
N LEU A 83 -13.22 6.21 -5.84
CA LEU A 83 -13.27 7.66 -5.61
C LEU A 83 -12.82 8.46 -6.84
N LEU A 84 -11.77 8.02 -7.53
CA LEU A 84 -11.33 8.63 -8.79
C LEU A 84 -12.41 8.54 -9.87
N ALA A 85 -13.03 7.36 -10.04
CA ALA A 85 -14.12 7.17 -10.99
C ALA A 85 -15.35 8.01 -10.64
N ALA A 86 -15.67 8.13 -9.34
CA ALA A 86 -16.76 8.98 -8.85
C ALA A 86 -16.48 10.46 -9.08
N ALA A 87 -15.24 10.92 -8.89
CA ALA A 87 -14.85 12.31 -9.15
C ALA A 87 -14.89 12.65 -10.65
N GLN A 88 -14.52 11.71 -11.53
CA GLN A 88 -14.60 11.89 -12.98
C GLN A 88 -16.04 11.86 -13.51
N ASN A 89 -16.90 10.99 -12.97
CA ASN A 89 -18.30 10.83 -13.39
C ASN A 89 -19.26 10.92 -12.18
N PRO A 90 -19.65 12.15 -11.76
CA PRO A 90 -20.45 12.37 -10.56
C PRO A 90 -21.88 11.79 -10.58
N SER A 91 -22.38 11.44 -11.78
CA SER A 91 -23.70 10.81 -11.99
C SER A 91 -23.62 9.30 -12.24
N GLY A 92 -22.43 8.70 -12.19
CA GLY A 92 -22.23 7.28 -12.47
C GLY A 92 -22.43 6.37 -11.26
N ILE A 93 -22.45 5.05 -11.51
CA ILE A 93 -22.59 4.00 -10.49
C ILE A 93 -21.50 4.10 -9.41
N ALA A 94 -20.28 4.49 -9.79
CA ALA A 94 -19.17 4.69 -8.84
C ALA A 94 -19.45 5.81 -7.83
N ALA A 95 -20.10 6.90 -8.26
CA ALA A 95 -20.48 8.00 -7.39
C ALA A 95 -21.63 7.62 -6.45
N GLU A 96 -22.56 6.78 -6.91
CA GLU A 96 -23.62 6.23 -6.06
C GLU A 96 -23.06 5.29 -5.00
N LEU A 97 -22.15 4.38 -5.38
CA LEU A 97 -21.44 3.52 -4.44
C LEU A 97 -20.60 4.32 -3.44
N ALA A 98 -19.93 5.39 -3.88
CA ALA A 98 -19.20 6.28 -2.99
C ALA A 98 -20.12 6.93 -1.95
N LYS A 99 -21.30 7.41 -2.37
CA LYS A 99 -22.33 7.96 -1.48
C LYS A 99 -22.85 6.91 -0.49
N MET A 100 -23.18 5.71 -0.96
CA MET A 100 -23.64 4.60 -0.11
C MET A 100 -22.61 4.24 0.97
N LEU A 101 -21.32 4.25 0.60
CA LEU A 101 -20.21 3.98 1.52
C LEU A 101 -19.77 5.20 2.34
N SER A 102 -20.47 6.33 2.23
CA SER A 102 -20.12 7.60 2.90
C SER A 102 -18.68 8.06 2.63
N LEU A 103 -18.20 7.81 1.41
CA LEU A 103 -16.85 8.18 0.98
C LEU A 103 -16.87 9.56 0.34
N SER A 104 -16.08 10.50 0.90
CA SER A 104 -15.91 11.82 0.29
C SER A 104 -15.05 11.73 -0.99
N THR A 105 -15.58 12.29 -2.07
CA THR A 105 -14.87 12.48 -3.35
C THR A 105 -13.81 13.58 -3.30
N ASP A 106 -13.86 14.47 -2.31
CA ASP A 106 -12.86 15.53 -2.13
C ASP A 106 -11.49 14.93 -1.85
N ALA A 107 -11.43 13.73 -1.25
CA ALA A 107 -10.19 13.00 -1.03
C ALA A 107 -9.48 12.57 -2.34
N ALA A 108 -10.19 12.56 -3.47
CA ALA A 108 -9.61 12.29 -4.79
C ALA A 108 -9.15 13.57 -5.51
N MET A 109 -9.46 14.75 -4.97
CA MET A 109 -9.06 16.04 -5.54
C MET A 109 -7.87 16.61 -4.78
N LEU A 110 -6.82 16.96 -5.49
CA LEU A 110 -5.67 17.66 -4.92
C LEU A 110 -5.91 19.16 -5.03
N ASP A 111 -6.06 19.84 -3.90
CA ASP A 111 -6.18 21.31 -3.88
C ASP A 111 -4.81 21.94 -4.14
N SER A 112 -4.58 22.37 -5.38
CA SER A 112 -3.33 23.00 -5.79
C SER A 112 -3.01 24.27 -4.99
N SER A 113 -4.03 25.01 -4.56
CA SER A 113 -3.82 26.24 -3.79
C SER A 113 -3.20 25.95 -2.42
N ARG A 114 -3.53 24.79 -1.82
CA ARG A 114 -2.94 24.34 -0.54
C ARG A 114 -1.60 23.66 -0.73
N VAL A 115 -1.43 22.86 -1.78
CA VAL A 115 -0.17 22.15 -2.05
C VAL A 115 0.96 23.14 -2.37
N PHE A 116 0.65 24.19 -3.13
CA PHE A 116 1.61 25.23 -3.48
C PHE A 116 1.51 26.47 -2.59
N ALA A 117 0.75 26.41 -1.49
CA ALA A 117 0.75 27.49 -0.52
C ALA A 117 2.14 27.61 0.11
N PRO A 118 2.74 28.82 0.16
CA PRO A 118 3.94 29.02 0.94
C PRO A 118 3.66 28.67 2.40
N PRO A 119 4.62 28.05 3.13
CA PRO A 119 4.45 27.78 4.55
C PRO A 119 4.07 29.07 5.28
N ALA A 120 3.04 29.01 6.12
CA ALA A 120 2.64 30.15 6.95
C ALA A 120 3.64 30.31 8.10
N GLY A 121 4.82 30.88 7.81
CA GLY A 121 5.87 31.15 8.78
C GLY A 121 7.28 30.85 8.25
N LEU A 122 8.29 31.30 8.99
CA LEU A 122 9.67 30.86 8.83
C LEU A 122 9.77 29.42 9.35
N VAL A 123 9.48 28.45 8.48
CA VAL A 123 9.85 27.07 8.73
C VAL A 123 11.34 26.98 8.42
N GLU A 124 12.15 26.75 9.45
CA GLU A 124 13.56 26.40 9.26
C GLU A 124 13.60 25.01 8.63
N VAL A 125 13.65 25.00 7.29
CA VAL A 125 13.77 23.75 6.53
C VAL A 125 15.23 23.33 6.64
N ASP A 126 15.45 22.21 7.31
CA ASP A 126 16.77 21.59 7.35
C ASP A 126 17.08 21.03 5.96
N LEU A 127 17.87 21.81 5.20
CA LEU A 127 18.34 21.46 3.86
C LEU A 127 19.66 20.67 3.91
N SER A 128 20.12 20.22 5.09
CA SER A 128 21.39 19.48 5.21
C SER A 128 21.39 18.16 4.44
N GLU A 129 20.22 17.55 4.20
CA GLU A 129 20.05 16.37 3.36
C GLU A 129 20.01 16.69 1.86
N TRP A 130 19.85 17.97 1.49
CA TRP A 130 19.76 18.41 0.10
C TRP A 130 21.11 18.92 -0.37
N VAL A 131 21.62 18.40 -1.48
CA VAL A 131 22.80 18.97 -2.13
C VAL A 131 22.41 20.32 -2.74
N THR A 132 22.76 21.41 -2.06
CA THR A 132 22.52 22.77 -2.56
C THR A 132 23.71 23.26 -3.35
N PHE A 133 23.48 23.64 -4.60
CA PHE A 133 24.51 24.23 -5.46
C PHE A 133 24.45 25.76 -5.39
N ALA A 134 25.60 26.41 -5.25
CA ALA A 134 25.68 27.87 -5.20
C ALA A 134 25.44 28.53 -6.57
N ARG A 135 25.71 27.80 -7.66
CA ARG A 135 25.49 28.26 -9.05
C ARG A 135 24.98 27.11 -9.90
N ALA A 136 24.08 27.42 -10.84
CA ALA A 136 23.49 26.42 -11.75
C ALA A 136 24.52 25.66 -12.62
N ARG A 137 25.73 26.19 -12.79
CA ARG A 137 26.85 25.56 -13.50
C ARG A 137 27.62 24.52 -12.68
N ASP A 138 27.38 24.48 -11.38
CA ASP A 138 28.04 23.54 -10.46
C ASP A 138 27.31 22.18 -10.44
N LEU A 139 26.21 22.07 -11.21
CA LEU A 139 25.37 20.89 -11.38
C LEU A 139 26.05 19.90 -12.35
N ASP A 140 26.30 18.67 -11.91
CA ASP A 140 26.74 17.60 -12.81
C ASP A 140 25.60 17.20 -13.77
N ARG A 141 25.98 16.57 -14.91
CA ARG A 141 25.04 16.25 -15.99
C ARG A 141 24.08 15.14 -15.54
N GLY A 142 22.91 15.54 -15.01
CA GLY A 142 21.90 14.62 -14.47
C GLY A 142 21.47 14.94 -13.03
N ASP A 143 22.21 15.80 -12.33
CA ASP A 143 21.93 16.17 -10.94
C ASP A 143 20.87 17.27 -10.84
N GLY A 144 19.62 16.97 -11.19
CA GLY A 144 18.53 17.92 -11.02
C GLY A 144 17.17 17.32 -11.28
N LEU A 145 16.11 18.10 -11.00
CA LEU A 145 14.76 17.73 -11.38
C LEU A 145 14.65 17.75 -12.91
N VAL A 146 14.68 16.58 -13.53
CA VAL A 146 14.47 16.41 -14.97
C VAL A 146 12.98 16.18 -15.22
N PHE A 147 12.40 17.00 -16.08
CA PHE A 147 11.05 16.73 -16.59
C PHE A 147 11.10 15.51 -17.50
N VAL A 148 10.59 14.38 -17.01
CA VAL A 148 10.43 13.16 -17.78
C VAL A 148 9.00 13.07 -18.30
N SER A 149 8.87 12.68 -19.58
CA SER A 149 7.56 12.51 -20.23
C SER A 149 6.82 11.23 -19.80
N ALA A 150 7.49 10.35 -19.05
CA ALA A 150 6.94 9.12 -18.48
C ALA A 150 7.67 8.80 -17.16
N PRO A 151 7.06 8.02 -16.24
CA PRO A 151 7.71 7.58 -15.00
C PRO A 151 9.01 6.82 -15.31
N LEU A 152 10.06 7.05 -14.52
CA LEU A 152 11.32 6.31 -14.63
C LEU A 152 11.12 4.90 -14.02
N ASP A 153 11.52 3.86 -14.77
CA ASP A 153 11.58 2.49 -14.26
C ASP A 153 12.79 2.33 -13.34
N GLU A 154 12.60 1.64 -12.21
CA GLU A 154 13.58 1.48 -11.10
C GLU A 154 14.94 0.91 -11.52
N GLU A 155 15.05 0.30 -12.71
CA GLU A 155 16.29 -0.30 -13.23
C GLU A 155 17.22 0.70 -13.94
N ALA A 156 16.81 1.97 -14.11
CA ALA A 156 17.58 2.99 -14.81
C ALA A 156 18.36 3.95 -13.88
N LEU A 157 18.59 3.57 -12.62
CA LEU A 157 19.41 4.29 -11.65
C LEU A 157 20.75 3.58 -11.41
#